data_AF-A0A3B8MLW5-F1
#
_entry.id   AF-A0A3B8MLW5-F1
#
_cell.length_a   1.000
_cell.length_b   1.000
_cell.length_c   1.000
_cell.angle_alpha   90.00
_cell.angle_beta   90.00
_cell.angle_gamma   90.00
#
_symmetry.space_group_name_H-M   'P 1'
#
loop_
_entity.id
_entity.type
_entity.pdbx_description
1 polymer ?
#
loop_
_entity_poly.entity_id
_entity_poly.type
_entity_poly.pdbx_seq_one_letter_code
_entity_poly.pdbx_strand_id
1 'polypeptide(L)' 'MSDFTTIRERLFEREVYGYNKRLPLSLPLARAQANAIQAGGSWADVDYDDRGRSTWLPHAHLTRSILLLRAGRHDKTDST' A
#
# COMPACT_ATOMS: atom_id res chain seq x y z
N MET A 1 17.11 -7.17 -22.27
CA MET A 1 15.98 -6.89 -21.35
C MET A 1 14.82 -6.39 -22.20
N SER A 2 13.61 -6.95 -22.07
CA SER A 2 12.47 -6.54 -22.91
C SER A 2 11.92 -5.19 -22.47
N ASP A 3 11.34 -4.42 -23.41
CA ASP A 3 10.77 -3.10 -23.14
C ASP A 3 9.72 -3.13 -22.00
N PHE A 4 8.90 -4.19 -21.95
CA PHE A 4 7.93 -4.39 -20.86
C PHE A 4 8.59 -4.56 -19.49
N THR A 5 9.74 -5.21 -19.42
CA THR A 5 10.50 -5.37 -18.17
C THR A 5 10.97 -4.01 -17.67
N THR A 6 11.53 -3.19 -18.56
CA THR A 6 11.97 -1.83 -18.24
C THR A 6 10.82 -0.93 -17.81
N ILE A 7 9.67 -1.00 -18.50
CA ILE A 7 8.47 -0.23 -18.14
C ILE A 7 7.98 -0.62 -16.74
N ARG A 8 7.92 -1.93 -16.46
CA ARG A 8 7.49 -2.46 -15.16
C ARG A 8 8.39 -1.97 -14.03
N GLU A 9 9.71 -2.01 -14.22
CA GLU A 9 10.67 -1.56 -13.21
C GLU A 9 10.58 -0.06 -12.94
N ARG A 10 10.44 0.76 -13.99
CA ARG A 10 10.24 2.21 -13.84
C ARG A 10 8.94 2.54 -13.11
N LEU A 11 7.86 1.83 -13.42
CA LEU A 11 6.60 1.99 -12.70
C LEU A 11 6.76 1.60 -11.23
N PHE A 12 7.41 0.46 -10.96
CA PHE A 12 7.66 0.00 -9.60
C PHE A 12 8.47 1.01 -8.79
N GLU A 13 9.58 1.52 -9.35
CA GLU A 13 10.43 2.51 -8.71
C GLU A 13 9.64 3.77 -8.33
N ARG A 14 8.82 4.26 -9.27
CA ARG A 14 7.95 5.42 -9.06
C ARG A 14 6.92 5.17 -7.96
N GLU A 15 6.27 4.02 -7.94
CA GLU A 15 5.19 3.76 -6.97
C GLU A 15 5.74 3.46 -5.57
N VAL A 16 6.92 2.84 -5.45
CA VAL A 16 7.51 2.47 -4.16
C VAL A 16 8.32 3.62 -3.56
N TYR A 17 9.27 4.18 -4.32
CA TYR A 17 10.25 5.15 -3.85
C TYR A 17 9.93 6.59 -4.27
N GLY A 18 9.09 6.77 -5.29
CA GLY A 18 8.67 8.09 -5.72
C GLY A 18 7.84 8.84 -4.67
N TYR A 19 7.97 10.16 -4.67
CA TYR A 19 7.13 11.03 -3.85
C TYR A 19 5.69 11.00 -4.36
N ASN A 20 4.79 10.39 -3.58
CA ASN A 20 3.36 10.35 -3.86
C ASN A 20 2.62 11.28 -2.89
N LYS A 21 2.19 12.46 -3.37
CA LYS A 21 1.44 13.45 -2.57
C LYS A 21 0.16 12.89 -1.96
N ARG A 22 -0.47 11.91 -2.61
CA ARG A 22 -1.76 11.35 -2.17
C ARG A 22 -1.58 10.36 -1.03
N LEU A 23 -0.44 9.69 -0.98
CA LEU A 23 -0.12 8.72 0.07
C LEU A 23 1.37 8.82 0.42
N PRO A 24 1.80 9.77 1.25
CA PRO A 24 3.17 9.80 1.73
C PRO A 24 3.47 8.51 2.51
N LEU A 25 4.67 7.97 2.35
CA LEU A 25 5.08 6.82 3.12
C LEU A 25 5.23 7.23 4.60
N SER A 26 4.61 6.46 5.49
CA SER A 26 4.77 6.59 6.94
C SER A 26 4.98 5.20 7.53
N LEU A 27 6.23 4.88 7.90
CA LEU A 27 6.56 3.60 8.53
C LEU A 27 5.82 3.37 9.87
N PRO A 28 5.64 4.38 10.74
CA PRO A 28 4.82 4.21 11.95
C PRO A 28 3.37 3.85 11.64
N LEU A 29 2.77 4.52 10.64
CA LEU A 29 1.41 4.20 10.22
C LEU A 29 1.34 2.80 9.62
N ALA A 30 2.31 2.41 8.79
CA ALA A 30 2.38 1.08 8.22
C ALA A 30 2.44 0.00 9.31
N ARG A 31 3.27 0.18 10.34
CA ARG A 31 3.34 -0.74 11.49
C ARG A 31 2.01 -0.81 12.26
N ALA A 32 1.34 0.32 12.48
CA ALA A 32 0.03 0.34 13.11
C ALA A 32 -1.02 -0.44 12.29
N GLN A 33 -1.03 -0.25 10.97
CA GLN A 33 -1.94 -0.99 10.08
C GLN A 33 -1.61 -2.49 10.02
N ALA A 34 -0.32 -2.85 10.02
CA ALA A 34 0.12 -4.24 10.07
C ALA A 34 -0.30 -4.92 11.38
N ASN A 35 -0.24 -4.22 12.52
CA ASN A 35 -0.70 -4.76 13.80
C ASN A 35 -2.23 -4.87 13.91
N ALA A 36 -2.96 -4.03 13.17
CA ALA A 36 -4.43 -4.02 13.16
C ALA A 36 -5.04 -5.03 12.16
N ILE A 37 -4.24 -5.68 11.32
CA ILE A 37 -4.73 -6.65 10.35
C ILE A 37 -5.19 -7.92 11.07
N GLN A 38 -6.34 -8.45 10.69
CA GLN A 38 -6.86 -9.71 11.20
C GLN A 38 -6.21 -10.89 10.49
N ALA A 39 -6.36 -12.10 11.05
CA ALA A 39 -5.81 -13.32 10.45
C ALA A 39 -6.27 -13.58 9.00
N GLY A 40 -7.46 -13.09 8.62
CA GLY A 40 -7.98 -13.17 7.26
C GLY A 40 -7.46 -12.11 6.29
N GLY A 41 -6.58 -11.20 6.72
CA GLY A 41 -6.09 -10.09 5.90
C GLY A 41 -7.04 -8.89 5.82
N SER A 42 -8.12 -8.90 6.61
CA SER A 42 -9.09 -7.80 6.72
C SER A 42 -8.72 -6.83 7.83
N TRP A 43 -9.32 -5.64 7.77
CA TRP A 43 -9.35 -4.67 8.86
C TRP A 43 -10.78 -4.52 9.35
N ALA A 44 -10.97 -4.57 10.67
CA ALA A 44 -12.29 -4.58 11.31
C ALA A 44 -13.12 -3.31 11.08
N ASP A 45 -12.44 -2.19 10.82
CA ASP A 45 -13.05 -0.87 10.65
C ASP A 45 -13.36 -0.53 9.17
N VAL A 46 -13.11 -1.46 8.24
CA VAL A 46 -13.47 -1.31 6.84
C VAL A 46 -14.83 -1.97 6.61
N ASP A 47 -15.80 -1.18 6.14
CA ASP A 47 -17.06 -1.71 5.64
C ASP A 47 -16.85 -2.26 4.23
N TYR A 48 -16.75 -3.59 4.11
CA TYR A 48 -16.54 -4.28 2.84
C TYR A 48 -17.83 -4.44 2.02
N ASP A 49 -18.99 -4.26 2.65
CA ASP A 49 -20.29 -4.42 1.98
C ASP A 49 -20.78 -3.09 1.38
N ASP A 50 -20.13 -1.98 1.69
CA ASP A 50 -20.44 -0.67 1.13
C ASP A 50 -20.38 -0.66 -0.41
N ARG A 51 -21.47 -0.15 -1.00
CA ARG A 51 -21.65 0.04 -2.44
C ARG A 51 -21.86 1.51 -2.80
N GLY A 52 -21.39 2.42 -1.95
CA GLY A 52 -21.44 3.85 -2.19
C GLY A 52 -20.81 4.24 -3.51
N ARG A 53 -21.48 5.13 -4.25
CA ARG A 53 -21.03 5.59 -5.59
C ARG A 53 -20.07 6.78 -5.52
N SER A 54 -20.29 7.68 -4.57
CA SER A 54 -19.51 8.91 -4.42
C SER A 54 -18.40 8.77 -3.38
N THR A 55 -18.66 7.99 -2.33
CA THR A 55 -17.68 7.57 -1.33
C THR A 55 -17.73 6.06 -1.32
N TRP A 56 -16.58 5.42 -1.56
CA TRP A 56 -16.47 3.96 -1.59
C TRP A 56 -15.51 3.53 -0.48
N LEU A 57 -16.07 3.07 0.64
CA LEU A 57 -15.32 2.76 1.87
C LEU A 57 -14.32 1.60 1.72
N PRO A 58 -14.57 0.55 0.91
CA PRO A 58 -13.59 -0.52 0.68
C PRO A 58 -12.25 -0.04 0.09
N HIS A 59 -12.19 1.15 -0.51
CA HIS A 59 -10.93 1.75 -0.94
C HIS A 59 -9.90 1.89 0.20
N ALA A 60 -10.35 2.00 1.45
CA ALA A 60 -9.47 2.06 2.62
C ALA A 60 -8.59 0.80 2.74
N HIS A 61 -9.13 -0.39 2.42
CA HIS A 61 -8.36 -1.63 2.38
C HIS A 61 -7.21 -1.52 1.39
N LEU A 62 -7.50 -1.14 0.14
CA LEU A 62 -6.49 -1.00 -0.92
C LEU A 62 -5.40 -0.01 -0.54
N THR A 63 -5.80 1.11 0.06
CA THR A 63 -4.87 2.16 0.52
C THR A 63 -3.89 1.63 1.57
N ARG A 64 -4.39 0.87 2.56
CA ARG A 64 -3.57 0.26 3.61
C ARG A 64 -2.66 -0.82 3.03
N SER A 65 -3.17 -1.66 2.14
CA SER A 65 -2.38 -2.68 1.46
C SER A 65 -1.21 -2.08 0.65
N ILE A 66 -1.45 -0.99 -0.08
CA ILE A 66 -0.39 -0.26 -0.78
C ILE A 66 0.64 0.32 0.20
N LEU A 67 0.20 0.90 1.32
CA LEU A 67 1.10 1.42 2.35
C LEU A 67 2.01 0.30 2.91
N LEU A 68 1.45 -0.87 3.24
CA LEU A 68 2.23 -2.01 3.75
C LEU A 68 3.23 -2.53 2.72
N LEU A 69 2.83 -2.69 1.46
CA LEU A 69 3.71 -3.13 0.39
C LEU A 69 4.88 -2.18 0.18
N ARG A 70 4.64 -0.87 0.23
CA ARG A 70 5.70 0.14 0.13
C ARG A 70 6.61 0.10 1.35
N ALA A 71 6.04 0.07 2.55
CA ALA A 71 6.83 0.00 3.79
C ALA A 71 7.74 -1.23 3.84
N GLY A 72 7.24 -2.41 3.51
CA GLY A 72 8.04 -3.65 3.48
C GLY A 72 9.18 -3.63 2.46
N ARG A 73 9.08 -2.79 1.42
CA ARG A 73 10.17 -2.61 0.43
C ARG A 73 11.24 -1.62 0.90
N HIS A 74 10.86 -0.59 1.65
CA HIS A 74 11.82 0.33 2.28
C HIS A 74 12.58 -0.33 3.44
N ASP A 75 11.88 -1.11 4.28
CA ASP A 75 12.51 -1.84 5.40
C ASP A 75 13.57 -2.85 4.92
N LYS A 76 13.32 -3.49 3.76
CA LYS A 76 14.27 -4.41 3.13
C LYS A 76 15.50 -3.71 2.55
N THR A 77 15.37 -2.47 2.06
CA THR A 77 16.51 -1.69 1.52
C THR A 77 17.39 -1.10 2.62
N ASP A 78 16.83 -0.82 3.80
CA ASP A 78 17.56 -0.24 4.94
C ASP A 78 18.31 -1.31 5.77
N SER A 79 18.06 -2.60 5.50
CA SER A 79 18.62 -3.75 6.23
C SER A 79 19.86 -4.39 5.56
N THR A 80 20.47 -3.71 4.58
CA THR A 80 21.68 -4.11 3.84
C THR A 80 22.75 -3.05 3.94
#